data_AF-A0A968FTF7-F1
#
_entry.id   AF-A0A968FTF7-F1
#
_cell.length_a   1.000
_cell.length_b   1.000
_cell.length_c   1.000
_cell.angle_alpha   90.00
_cell.angle_beta   90.00
_cell.angle_gamma   90.00
#
_symmetry.space_group_name_H-M   'P 1'
#
loop_
_entity.id
_entity.type
_entity.pdbx_description
1 polymer ?
#
loop_
_entity_poly.entity_id
_entity_poly.type
_entity_poly.pdbx_seq_one_letter_code
_entity_poly.pdbx_strand_id
1 'polypeptide(L)' 'WFCVPSGQGRLLLKDRETGEEREILMGENALRTVRIQPGTVHAIKNVGRNDMVLIVYTDEPFNPADPDTYFQKIP' A
#
# COMPACT_ATOMS: atom_id res chain seq x y z
N TRP A 1 -5.49 5.52 0.08
CA TRP A 1 -4.23 6.29 0.26
C TRP A 1 -3.50 5.73 1.44
N PHE A 2 -2.18 5.54 1.33
CA PHE A 2 -1.35 4.95 2.39
C PHE A 2 -0.34 5.99 2.89
N CYS A 3 -0.08 5.99 4.20
CA CYS A 3 0.97 6.79 4.84
C CYS A 3 1.57 6.02 6.02
N VAL A 4 2.88 6.08 6.19
CA VAL A 4 3.61 5.45 7.32
C VAL A 4 4.19 6.56 8.20
N PRO A 5 3.46 7.01 9.24
CA PRO A 5 3.94 8.08 10.13
C PRO A 5 4.99 7.64 11.14
N SER A 6 5.11 6.34 11.42
CA SER A 6 6.10 5.79 12.37
C SER A 6 6.61 4.43 11.88
N GLY A 7 7.92 4.19 12.03
CA GLY A 7 8.58 3.01 11.49
C GLY A 7 8.92 3.14 10.01
N GLN A 8 9.23 2.00 9.36
CA GLN A 8 9.70 1.94 7.98
C GLN A 8 8.94 0.88 7.17
N GLY A 9 8.34 1.33 6.07
CA GLY A 9 7.57 0.49 5.16
C GLY A 9 8.13 0.52 3.74
N ARG A 10 7.94 -0.59 3.03
CA ARG A 10 8.18 -0.70 1.59
C ARG A 10 6.87 -1.02 0.90
N LEU A 11 6.39 -0.09 0.08
CA LEU A 11 5.17 -0.23 -0.72
C LEU A 11 5.57 -0.67 -2.13
N LEU A 12 5.02 -1.80 -2.57
CA LEU A 12 5.08 -2.27 -3.94
C LEU A 12 3.76 -1.97 -4.63
N LEU A 13 3.84 -1.45 -5.84
CA LEU A 13 2.71 -1.15 -6.70
C LEU A 13 2.94 -1.83 -8.05
N LYS A 14 1.91 -2.49 -8.56
CA LYS A 14 1.90 -3.08 -9.89
C LYS A 14 0.63 -2.69 -10.62
N ASP A 15 0.76 -1.98 -11.71
CA ASP A 15 -0.35 -1.68 -12.60
C ASP A 15 -0.79 -2.97 -13.32
N ARG A 16 -2.09 -3.32 -13.24
CA ARG A 16 -2.60 -4.58 -13.80
C ARG A 16 -2.68 -4.57 -15.33
N GLU A 17 -2.81 -3.40 -15.96
CA GLU A 17 -2.99 -3.29 -17.40
C GLU A 17 -1.64 -3.31 -18.13
N THR A 18 -0.70 -2.51 -17.64
CA THR A 18 0.63 -2.32 -18.23
C THR A 18 1.67 -3.28 -17.68
N GLY A 19 1.46 -3.81 -16.48
CA GLY A 19 2.44 -4.62 -15.76
C GLY A 19 3.59 -3.80 -15.15
N GLU A 20 3.56 -2.46 -15.23
CA GLU A 20 4.59 -1.59 -14.66
C GLU A 20 4.64 -1.77 -13.13
N GLU A 21 5.84 -1.94 -12.59
CA GLU A 21 6.08 -2.10 -11.16
C GLU A 21 6.84 -0.90 -10.59
N ARG A 22 6.45 -0.46 -9.39
CA ARG A 22 7.11 0.62 -8.66
C ARG A 22 7.27 0.25 -7.19
N GLU A 23 8.43 0.56 -6.63
CA GLU A 23 8.73 0.43 -5.22
C GLU A 23 8.90 1.80 -4.57
N ILE A 24 8.31 2.00 -3.40
CA ILE A 24 8.40 3.24 -2.63
C ILE A 24 8.77 2.92 -1.18
N LEU A 25 9.87 3.49 -0.70
CA LEU A 25 10.19 3.51 0.72
C LEU A 25 9.38 4.61 1.42
N MET A 26 8.72 4.24 2.50
CA MET A 26 7.84 5.08 3.30
C MET A 26 8.25 5.01 4.77
N GLY A 27 8.08 6.08 5.53
CA GLY A 27 8.35 6.05 6.96
C GLY A 27 8.51 7.43 7.58
N GLU A 28 8.79 7.48 8.88
CA GLU A 28 8.95 8.72 9.65
C GLU A 28 9.99 9.69 9.07
N ASN A 29 11.10 9.16 8.54
CA ASN A 29 12.17 9.94 7.90
C ASN A 29 11.94 10.19 6.39
N ALA A 30 10.85 9.66 5.85
CA ALA A 30 10.47 9.73 4.44
C ALA A 30 8.94 9.83 4.31
N LEU A 31 8.36 10.78 5.04
CA LEU A 31 6.91 10.98 5.12
C LEU A 31 6.34 11.30 3.73
N ARG A 32 5.53 10.37 3.21
CA ARG A 32 4.84 10.49 1.93
C ARG A 32 3.47 9.87 2.05
N THR A 33 2.49 10.50 1.41
CA THR A 33 1.16 9.94 1.23
C THR A 33 1.03 9.46 -0.21
N VAL A 34 0.77 8.16 -0.39
CA VAL A 34 0.65 7.54 -1.71
C VAL A 34 -0.82 7.25 -1.99
N ARG A 35 -1.32 7.81 -3.10
CA ARG A 35 -2.61 7.41 -3.67
C ARG A 35 -2.41 6.13 -4.48
N ILE A 36 -3.19 5.11 -4.17
CA ILE A 36 -3.27 3.86 -4.92
C ILE A 36 -4.54 3.96 -5.76
N GLN A 37 -4.42 3.77 -7.07
CA GLN A 37 -5.55 3.84 -7.99
C GLN A 37 -6.21 2.46 -8.15
N PRO A 38 -7.51 2.39 -8.47
CA PRO A 38 -8.13 1.15 -8.93
C PRO A 38 -7.31 0.51 -10.05
N GLY A 39 -7.28 -0.82 -10.08
CA GLY A 39 -6.44 -1.56 -11.03
C GLY A 39 -4.96 -1.66 -10.65
N THR A 40 -4.52 -1.09 -9.52
CA THR A 40 -3.16 -1.27 -9.00
C THR A 40 -3.13 -2.37 -7.93
N VAL A 41 -2.42 -3.47 -8.20
CA VAL A 41 -2.07 -4.44 -7.15
C VAL A 41 -1.03 -3.82 -6.26
N HIS A 42 -1.16 -3.99 -4.95
CA HIS A 42 -0.24 -3.39 -4.00
C HIS A 42 0.05 -4.32 -2.83
N ALA A 43 1.27 -4.20 -2.29
CA ALA A 43 1.69 -4.88 -1.08
C ALA A 43 2.54 -3.94 -0.25
N ILE A 44 2.43 -4.03 1.07
CA ILE A 44 3.24 -3.24 1.99
C ILE A 44 3.92 -4.15 3.01
N LYS A 45 5.22 -3.93 3.25
CA LYS A 45 6.02 -4.72 4.17
C LYS A 45 6.76 -3.81 5.14
N ASN A 46 6.73 -4.15 6.42
CA ASN A 46 7.64 -3.55 7.40
C ASN A 46 9.07 -4.02 7.10
N VAL A 47 9.96 -3.07 6.84
CA VAL A 47 11.39 -3.32 6.56
C VAL A 47 12.29 -2.73 7.65
N GLY A 48 11.69 -2.12 8.67
CA GLY A 48 12.39 -1.59 9.85
C GLY A 48 12.56 -2.63 10.95
N ARG A 49 13.20 -2.20 12.05
CA ARG A 49 13.40 -3.01 13.25
C ARG A 49 12.27 -2.89 14.28
N ASN A 50 11.52 -1.80 14.21
CA ASN A 50 10.43 -1.48 15.13
C ASN A 50 9.09 -1.71 14.44
N ASP A 51 8.01 -1.61 15.20
CA ASP A 51 6.66 -1.64 14.65
C ASP A 51 6.46 -0.52 13.60
N MET A 52 5.70 -0.86 12.56
CA MET A 52 5.31 0.06 11.51
C MET A 52 3.84 0.42 11.72
N VAL A 53 3.56 1.71 11.86
CA VAL A 53 2.20 2.23 11.89
C VAL A 53 1.80 2.61 10.48
N LEU A 54 0.70 2.05 9.98
CA LEU A 54 0.14 2.35 8.67
C LEU A 54 -1.21 3.03 8.83
N ILE A 55 -1.35 4.23 8.27
CA ILE A 55 -2.64 4.88 8.09
C ILE A 55 -3.14 4.57 6.69
N VAL A 56 -4.34 4.03 6.60
CA VAL A 56 -5.06 3.78 5.35
C VAL A 56 -6.32 4.62 5.32
N TYR A 57 -6.49 5.38 4.25
CA TYR A 57 -7.76 6.03 3.91
C TYR A 57 -8.35 5.37 2.67
N THR A 58 -9.61 4.94 2.77
CA THR A 58 -10.42 4.41 1.66
C THR A 58 -11.62 5.31 1.43
N ASP A 59 -12.14 5.29 0.21
CA ASP A 59 -13.31 6.05 -0.22
C ASP A 59 -14.64 5.41 0.19
N GLU A 60 -14.63 4.13 0.56
CA GLU A 60 -15.79 3.43 1.09
C GLU A 60 -15.47 2.57 2.34
N PRO A 61 -16.51 2.26 3.15
CA PRO A 61 -16.41 1.29 4.23
C PRO A 61 -16.27 -0.15 3.70
N PHE A 62 -15.56 -1.01 4.44
CA PHE A 62 -15.46 -2.43 4.12
C PHE A 62 -16.83 -3.14 4.16
N ASN A 63 -17.14 -3.88 3.10
CA ASN A 63 -18.35 -4.68 2.97
C ASN A 63 -18.02 -6.15 2.58
N PRO A 64 -18.17 -7.14 3.47
CA PRO A 64 -17.87 -8.54 3.13
C PRO A 64 -18.72 -9.13 1.99
N ALA A 65 -19.93 -8.59 1.76
CA ALA A 65 -20.81 -9.05 0.68
C ALA A 65 -20.43 -8.47 -0.68
N ASP A 66 -19.68 -7.38 -0.69
CA ASP A 66 -19.12 -6.73 -1.87
C ASP A 66 -17.71 -6.22 -1.54
N PRO A 67 -16.71 -7.11 -1.52
CA PRO A 67 -15.41 -6.80 -0.93
C PRO A 67 -14.54 -5.86 -1.79
N ASP A 68 -14.89 -5.67 -3.06
CA ASP A 68 -14.14 -4.94 -4.09
C ASP A 68 -12.60 -5.12 -4.03
N THR A 69 -12.16 -6.31 -3.62
CA THR A 69 -10.75 -6.60 -3.36
C THR A 69 -10.45 -8.01 -3.85
N TYR A 70 -9.47 -8.12 -4.76
CA TYR A 70 -9.09 -9.37 -5.40
C TYR A 70 -7.62 -9.66 -5.15
N PHE A 71 -7.34 -10.85 -4.61
CA PHE A 71 -5.97 -11.27 -4.32
C PHE A 71 -5.18 -11.54 -5.61
N GLN A 72 -4.01 -10.93 -5.72
CA GLN A 72 -3.00 -11.27 -6.71
C GLN A 72 -1.63 -11.23 -6.04
N LYS A 73 -0.86 -12.32 -6.20
CA LYS A 73 0.49 -12.39 -5.65
C LYS A 73 1.44 -11.50 -6.46
N ILE A 74 2.17 -10.64 -5.76
CA ILE A 74 3.30 -9.85 -6.29
C ILE A 74 4.56 -10.17 -5.47
N PRO A 75 5.77 -9.89 -6.00
CA PRO A 75 7.04 -10.25 -5.38
C PRO A 75 7.27 -9.71 -3.96
#